data_AF-A0A101L6N0-F1
#
_entry.id   AF-A0A101L6N0-F1
#
_cell.length_a   1.000
_cell.length_b   1.000
_cell.length_c   1.000
_cell.angle_alpha   90.00
_cell.angle_beta   90.00
_cell.angle_gamma   90.00
#
_symmetry.space_group_name_H-M   'P 1'
#
loop_
_entity.id
_entity.type
_entity.pdbx_description
1 polymer ?
#
loop_
_entity_poly.entity_id
_entity_poly.type
_entity_poly.pdbx_seq_one_letter_code
_entity_poly.pdbx_strand_id
1 'polypeptide(L)'
;MDTETADVVDHDVTTITCVCGNTVSKDGLIQCNSEGIPVHNGEDTPVPAGLAPWPADEDLHTLCPACGRVYRDAVIEETGTAPVAFRVDVAEARIAEAIRVHWSLST
;
A
#
# COMPACT_ATOMS: atom_id res chain seq x y z
N MET A 1 -19.20 6.65 11.71
CA MET A 1 -18.84 6.42 10.32
C MET A 1 -18.22 5.05 10.30
N ASP A 2 -18.90 4.06 9.75
CA ASP A 2 -18.37 2.71 9.62
C ASP A 2 -17.15 2.77 8.69
N THR A 3 -15.96 2.60 9.27
CA THR A 3 -14.73 2.39 8.51
C THR A 3 -14.82 1.01 7.89
N GLU A 4 -14.74 0.93 6.56
CA GLU A 4 -14.59 -0.36 5.89
C GLU A 4 -13.32 -1.04 6.42
N THR A 5 -13.40 -2.33 6.72
CA THR A 5 -12.28 -3.10 7.26
C THR A 5 -11.98 -4.25 6.32
N ALA A 6 -10.71 -4.40 5.93
CA ALA A 6 -10.22 -5.56 5.18
C ALA A 6 -9.99 -6.75 6.12
N ASP A 7 -10.05 -7.96 5.58
CA ASP A 7 -9.68 -9.17 6.33
C ASP A 7 -8.15 -9.32 6.38
N VAL A 8 -7.64 -9.75 7.51
CA VAL A 8 -6.21 -10.05 7.78
C VAL A 8 -6.13 -11.33 8.60
N VAL A 9 -5.05 -12.08 8.41
CA VAL A 9 -4.71 -13.27 9.19
C VAL A 9 -3.45 -12.99 10.00
N ASP A 10 -3.45 -13.39 11.28
CA ASP A 10 -2.28 -13.36 12.16
C ASP A 10 -1.52 -12.01 12.21
N HIS A 11 -2.25 -10.89 12.10
CA HIS A 11 -1.68 -9.54 12.14
C HIS A 11 -0.69 -9.24 11.00
N ASP A 12 -0.71 -10.04 9.93
CA ASP A 12 0.26 -9.97 8.85
C ASP A 12 -0.29 -9.15 7.67
N VAL A 13 0.37 -8.02 7.37
CA VAL A 13 0.03 -7.12 6.26
C VAL A 13 0.05 -7.80 4.89
N THR A 14 0.83 -8.87 4.73
CA THR A 14 0.91 -9.63 3.48
C THR A 14 -0.31 -10.53 3.25
N THR A 15 -1.13 -10.72 4.29
CA THR A 15 -2.35 -11.55 4.23
C THR A 15 -3.61 -10.73 3.97
N ILE A 16 -3.49 -9.41 3.83
CA ILE A 16 -4.63 -8.52 3.58
C ILE A 16 -5.45 -9.01 2.40
N THR A 17 -6.74 -9.21 2.65
CA THR A 17 -7.78 -9.30 1.63
C THR A 17 -8.55 -7.98 1.65
N CYS A 18 -8.25 -7.13 0.68
CA CYS A 18 -8.87 -5.83 0.53
C CYS A 18 -10.40 -5.95 0.42
N VAL A 19 -11.13 -4.92 0.84
CA VAL A 19 -12.60 -4.82 0.76
C VAL A 19 -13.13 -5.05 -0.66
N CYS A 20 -12.35 -4.74 -1.71
CA CYS A 20 -12.72 -5.03 -3.10
C CYS A 20 -12.49 -6.49 -3.53
N GLY A 21 -11.99 -7.34 -2.64
CA GLY A 21 -11.62 -8.73 -2.90
C GLY A 21 -10.24 -8.91 -3.54
N ASN A 22 -9.38 -7.88 -3.54
CA ASN A 22 -7.99 -8.02 -3.99
C ASN A 22 -7.08 -8.56 -2.89
N THR A 23 -6.07 -9.33 -3.27
CA THR A 23 -5.07 -9.95 -2.39
C THR A 23 -3.67 -9.76 -2.96
N VAL A 24 -2.64 -10.02 -2.16
CA VAL A 24 -1.24 -10.05 -2.64
C VAL A 24 -1.06 -11.02 -3.82
N SER A 25 -1.75 -12.16 -3.82
CA SER A 25 -1.65 -13.18 -4.87
C SER A 25 -2.46 -12.88 -6.14
N LYS A 26 -3.35 -11.89 -6.13
CA LYS A 26 -4.22 -11.57 -7.28
C LYS A 26 -3.66 -10.43 -8.12
N ASP A 27 -3.79 -9.19 -7.65
CA ASP A 27 -3.27 -7.99 -8.33
C ASP A 27 -2.13 -7.33 -7.53
N GLY A 28 -1.62 -8.02 -6.50
CA GLY A 28 -0.62 -7.48 -5.59
C GLY A 28 -1.20 -6.45 -4.61
N LEU A 29 -0.41 -6.13 -3.59
CA LEU A 29 -0.56 -4.96 -2.73
C LEU A 29 0.78 -4.26 -2.67
N ILE A 30 0.77 -2.94 -2.57
CA ILE A 30 1.97 -2.11 -2.75
C ILE A 30 2.23 -1.34 -1.46
N GLN A 31 3.44 -1.46 -0.90
CA GLN A 31 3.83 -0.58 0.20
C GLN A 31 3.91 0.88 -0.28
N CYS A 32 3.35 1.79 0.50
CA CYS A 32 3.25 3.21 0.22
C CYS A 32 3.49 4.06 1.47
N ASN A 33 3.69 5.36 1.28
CA ASN A 33 3.79 6.33 2.37
C ASN A 33 2.39 6.75 2.86
N SER A 34 2.33 7.65 3.83
CA SER A 34 1.10 8.23 4.39
C SER A 34 0.28 9.09 3.42
N GLU A 35 0.79 9.39 2.23
CA GLU A 35 0.05 10.02 1.13
C GLU A 35 -0.53 8.98 0.14
N GLY A 36 -0.23 7.69 0.32
CA GLY A 36 -0.65 6.61 -0.56
C GLY A 36 0.21 6.46 -1.81
N ILE A 37 1.42 7.04 -1.81
CA ILE A 37 2.37 6.95 -2.92
C ILE A 37 3.27 5.73 -2.68
N PRO A 38 3.36 4.78 -3.64
CA PRO A 38 4.28 3.66 -3.59
C PRO A 38 5.70 4.05 -3.17
N VAL A 39 6.25 3.35 -2.18
CA VAL A 39 7.63 3.59 -1.71
C VAL A 39 8.62 2.76 -2.48
N HIS A 40 9.84 3.29 -2.61
CA HIS A 40 10.98 2.55 -3.13
C HIS A 40 11.71 1.82 -1.99
N ASN A 41 11.85 0.50 -2.12
CA ASN A 41 12.51 -0.36 -1.14
C ASN A 41 13.96 -0.77 -1.54
N GLY A 42 14.51 -0.16 -2.59
CA GLY A 42 15.88 -0.47 -3.04
C GLY A 42 16.92 0.23 -2.15
N GLU A 43 17.40 -0.46 -1.13
CA GLU A 43 18.53 -0.03 -0.30
C GLU A 43 19.71 0.43 -1.19
N ASP A 44 20.29 1.59 -0.86
CA ASP A 44 21.44 2.19 -1.56
C ASP A 44 21.25 2.57 -3.04
N THR A 45 20.01 2.58 -3.55
CA THR A 45 19.71 3.07 -4.90
C THR A 45 18.91 4.38 -4.87
N PRO A 46 19.15 5.32 -5.80
CA PRO A 46 18.36 6.53 -5.88
C PRO A 46 16.88 6.21 -6.04
N VAL A 47 16.02 6.91 -5.30
CA VAL A 47 14.56 6.78 -5.42
C VAL A 47 14.15 7.14 -6.86
N PRO A 48 13.54 6.21 -7.61
CA PRO A 48 13.08 6.48 -8.97
C PRO A 48 12.02 7.58 -8.99
N ALA A 49 12.00 8.36 -10.07
CA ALA A 49 10.97 9.37 -10.27
C ALA A 49 9.56 8.75 -10.19
N GLY A 50 8.66 9.40 -9.46
CA GLY A 50 7.29 8.92 -9.22
C GLY A 50 7.13 8.10 -7.94
N LEU A 51 8.18 7.49 -7.40
CA LEU A 51 8.14 6.78 -6.11
C LEU A 51 8.46 7.71 -4.94
N ALA A 52 7.95 7.37 -3.77
CA ALA A 52 8.33 7.99 -2.51
C ALA A 52 9.59 7.34 -1.92
N PRO A 53 10.44 8.10 -1.19
CA PRO A 53 11.48 7.51 -0.36
C PRO A 53 10.86 6.63 0.73
N TRP A 54 11.64 5.66 1.23
CA TRP A 54 11.28 4.94 2.44
C TRP A 54 11.15 5.92 3.62
N PRO A 55 10.04 5.89 4.39
CA PRO A 55 9.84 6.81 5.51
C PRO A 55 10.86 6.55 6.62
N ALA A 56 11.48 7.61 7.15
CA ALA A 56 12.52 7.49 8.19
C ALA A 56 11.96 7.01 9.54
N ASP A 57 10.67 7.25 9.77
CA ASP A 57 9.90 6.85 10.94
C ASP A 57 9.18 5.51 10.75
N GLU A 58 9.41 4.82 9.62
CA GLU A 58 8.83 3.51 9.29
C GLU A 58 7.29 3.50 9.29
N ASP A 59 6.64 4.67 9.14
CA ASP A 59 5.17 4.79 9.03
C ASP A 59 4.68 4.36 7.64
N LEU A 60 4.73 3.05 7.44
CA LEU A 60 4.34 2.39 6.20
C LEU A 60 2.85 2.14 6.14
N HIS A 61 2.38 2.13 4.92
CA HIS A 61 1.01 1.85 4.55
C HIS A 61 1.00 0.85 3.41
N THR A 62 -0.13 0.17 3.23
CA THR A 62 -0.36 -0.77 2.15
C THR A 62 -1.49 -0.26 1.25
N LEU A 63 -1.16 0.02 -0.01
CA LEU A 63 -2.08 0.43 -1.06
C LEU A 63 -2.61 -0.80 -1.83
N CYS A 64 -3.93 -0.85 -2.00
CA CYS A 64 -4.57 -1.73 -2.97
C CYS A 64 -4.63 -1.05 -4.35
N PRO A 65 -3.85 -1.51 -5.35
CA PRO A 65 -3.84 -0.89 -6.68
C PRO A 65 -5.15 -1.09 -7.45
N ALA A 66 -5.94 -2.12 -7.11
CA ALA A 66 -7.21 -2.39 -7.76
C ALA A 66 -8.33 -1.38 -7.41
N CYS A 67 -8.31 -0.78 -6.21
CA CYS A 67 -9.39 0.11 -5.78
C CYS A 67 -8.95 1.40 -5.09
N GLY A 68 -7.66 1.55 -4.79
CA GLY A 68 -7.07 2.73 -4.17
C GLY A 68 -7.21 2.82 -2.65
N ARG A 69 -7.75 1.81 -1.98
CA ARG A 69 -7.81 1.80 -0.50
C ARG A 69 -6.41 1.63 0.07
N VAL A 70 -6.13 2.37 1.13
CA VAL A 70 -4.87 2.36 1.86
C VAL A 70 -5.11 1.93 3.29
N TYR A 71 -4.25 1.05 3.78
CA TYR A 71 -4.25 0.51 5.14
C TYR A 71 -2.95 0.92 5.83
N ARG A 72 -2.99 1.19 7.13
CA ARG A 72 -1.77 1.56 7.89
C ARG A 72 -1.17 0.31 8.51
N ASP A 73 0.06 -0.01 8.18
CA ASP A 73 0.70 -1.29 8.52
C ASP A 73 0.77 -1.46 10.05
N ALA A 74 1.21 -0.42 10.76
CA ALA A 74 1.27 -0.42 12.23
C ALA A 74 -0.07 -0.73 12.91
N VAL A 75 -1.21 -0.32 12.32
CA VAL A 75 -2.54 -0.61 12.89
C VAL A 75 -2.86 -2.09 12.74
N ILE A 76 -2.48 -2.70 11.61
CA ILE A 76 -2.70 -4.12 11.34
C ILE A 76 -1.87 -4.97 12.28
N GLU A 77 -0.59 -4.64 12.40
CA GLU A 77 0.35 -5.37 13.25
C GLU A 77 -0.06 -5.27 14.73
N GLU A 78 -0.46 -4.09 15.20
CA GLU A 78 -0.87 -3.87 16.59
C GLU A 78 -2.22 -4.52 16.93
N THR A 79 -3.21 -4.40 16.04
CA THR A 79 -4.62 -4.72 16.38
C THR A 79 -5.14 -6.00 15.74
N GLY A 80 -4.47 -6.53 14.73
CA GLY A 80 -4.96 -7.64 13.91
C GLY A 80 -6.13 -7.25 13.00
N THR A 81 -6.39 -5.96 12.83
CA THR A 81 -7.47 -5.43 11.99
C THR A 81 -6.93 -4.47 10.95
N ALA A 82 -7.52 -4.47 9.76
CA ALA A 82 -7.11 -3.61 8.65
C ALA A 82 -8.20 -2.58 8.29
N PRO A 83 -8.50 -1.59 9.16
CA PRO A 83 -9.40 -0.51 8.81
C PRO A 83 -8.82 0.31 7.66
N VAL A 84 -9.66 0.73 6.73
CA VAL A 84 -9.27 1.66 5.67
C VAL A 84 -8.85 2.98 6.31
N ALA A 85 -7.59 3.36 6.14
CA ALA A 85 -7.05 4.63 6.64
C ALA A 85 -7.53 5.79 5.75
N PHE A 86 -7.40 5.63 4.43
CA PHE A 86 -7.89 6.56 3.41
C PHE A 86 -7.94 5.87 2.04
N ARG A 87 -8.33 6.62 1.01
CA ARG A 87 -8.41 6.16 -0.37
C ARG A 87 -7.76 7.16 -1.31
N VAL A 88 -6.92 6.67 -2.22
CA VAL A 88 -6.38 7.43 -3.34
C VAL A 88 -7.14 7.12 -4.63
N ASP A 89 -7.09 8.02 -5.60
CA ASP A 89 -7.55 7.75 -6.96
C ASP A 89 -6.42 7.10 -7.77
N VAL A 90 -6.55 5.81 -8.07
CA VAL A 90 -5.54 5.04 -8.82
C VAL A 90 -5.46 5.45 -10.29
N ALA A 91 -6.44 6.19 -10.81
CA ALA A 91 -6.42 6.76 -12.15
C ALA A 91 -5.80 8.17 -12.18
N GLU A 92 -5.56 8.79 -11.02
CA GLU A 92 -4.87 10.07 -10.93
C GLU A 92 -3.41 9.89 -11.40
N ALA A 93 -2.91 10.85 -12.18
CA ALA A 93 -1.68 10.69 -12.95
C ALA A 93 -0.46 10.34 -12.08
N ARG A 94 -0.30 11.01 -10.93
CA ARG A 94 0.82 10.78 -10.01
C ARG A 94 0.76 9.37 -9.41
N ILE A 95 -0.41 8.93 -8.97
CA ILE A 95 -0.59 7.59 -8.39
C ILE A 95 -0.43 6.50 -9.45
N ALA A 96 -1.04 6.68 -10.62
CA ALA A 96 -0.95 5.74 -11.73
C ALA A 96 0.50 5.55 -12.20
N GLU A 97 1.27 6.65 -12.31
CA GLU A 97 2.69 6.61 -12.65
C GLU A 97 3.50 5.87 -11.57
N ALA A 98 3.28 6.18 -10.30
CA ALA A 98 3.99 5.53 -9.19
C ALA A 98 3.74 4.01 -9.16
N ILE A 99 2.49 3.57 -9.33
CA ILE A 99 2.14 2.14 -9.41
C ILE A 99 2.87 1.48 -10.60
N ARG A 100 2.88 2.14 -11.77
CA ARG A 100 3.56 1.63 -12.96
C ARG A 100 5.06 1.48 -12.75
N VAL A 101 5.71 2.47 -12.13
CA VAL A 101 7.14 2.45 -11.84
C VAL A 101 7.45 1.34 -10.84
N HIS A 102 6.68 1.21 -9.75
CA HIS A 102 6.85 0.15 -8.77
C HIS A 102 6.89 -1.24 -9.43
N TRP A 103 5.89 -1.56 -10.27
CA TRP A 103 5.85 -2.86 -10.95
C TRP A 103 6.96 -3.07 -11.98
N SER A 104 7.42 -1.99 -12.62
CA SER A 104 8.54 -2.07 -13.57
C SER A 104 9.87 -2.42 -12.87
N LEU A 105 10.00 -2.17 -11.57
CA LEU A 105 11.18 -2.52 -10.77
C LEU A 105 11.13 -3.94 -10.20
N SER A 106 9.93 -4.51 -10.04
CA SER A 106 9.73 -5.89 -9.58
C SER A 106 9.91 -6.94 -10.68
N THR A 107 10.33 -6.53 -11.89
CA THR A 107 10.54 -7.39 -13.07
C THR A 107 12.02 -7.63 -13.30
#